data_AF-A0A9E3YV20-F1
#
_entry.id   AF-A0A9E3YV20-F1
#
_cell.length_a   1.000
_cell.length_b   1.000
_cell.length_c   1.000
_cell.angle_alpha   90.00
_cell.angle_beta   90.00
_cell.angle_gamma   90.00
#
_symmetry.space_group_name_H-M   'P 1'
#
loop_
_entity.id
_entity.type
_entity.pdbx_description
1 polymer ?
#
loop_
_entity_poly.entity_id
_entity_poly.type
_entity_poly.pdbx_seq_one_letter_code
_entity_poly.pdbx_strand_id
1 'polypeptide(L)' 'ILFGPETRGLPQHLLDTLAPEQLLRLPMRPGNRSLNLSNSVAVVVFEAWRRNGFTGSD' A
#
# COMPACT_ATOMS: atom_id res chain seq x y z
N ILE A 1 -4.39 5.43 -5.05
CA ILE A 1 -3.44 4.68 -4.19
C ILE A 1 -2.05 5.14 -4.58
N LEU A 2 -1.20 5.49 -3.61
CA LEU A 2 0.14 6.01 -3.86
C LEU A 2 1.18 5.15 -3.14
N PHE A 3 2.30 4.85 -3.82
CA PHE A 3 3.42 4.11 -3.24
C PHE A 3 4.72 4.89 -3.45
N GLY A 4 5.61 4.85 -2.47
CA GLY A 4 6.94 5.41 -2.59
C GLY A 4 7.95 4.40 -3.17
N PRO A 5 9.14 4.86 -3.59
CA PRO A 5 10.22 3.97 -3.99
C PRO A 5 10.64 3.01 -2.87
N GLU A 6 11.07 1.80 -3.23
CA GLU A 6 11.45 0.74 -2.27
C GLU A 6 12.46 1.17 -1.21
N THR A 7 13.44 1.97 -1.61
CA THR A 7 14.57 2.33 -0.76
C THR A 7 14.26 3.41 0.27
N ARG A 8 13.30 4.29 -0.03
CA ARG A 8 13.10 5.54 0.71
C ARG A 8 11.65 5.83 1.08
N GLY A 9 10.69 5.13 0.52
CA GLY A 9 9.27 5.39 0.74
C GLY A 9 8.83 6.78 0.26
N LEU A 10 7.67 7.22 0.74
CA LEU A 10 7.13 8.54 0.42
C LEU A 10 7.82 9.63 1.27
N PRO A 11 8.04 10.83 0.73
CA PRO A 11 8.57 11.94 1.51
C PRO A 11 7.65 12.31 2.68
N GLN A 12 8.22 12.59 3.85
CA GLN A 12 7.43 12.93 5.06
C GLN A 12 6.50 14.14 4.83
N HIS A 13 6.99 15.20 4.17
CA HIS A 13 6.17 16.37 3.88
C HIS A 13 4.91 16.06 3.06
N LEU A 14 4.93 15.01 2.23
CA LEU A 14 3.75 14.57 1.49
C LEU A 14 2.79 13.81 2.41
N LEU A 15 3.32 12.93 3.28
CA LEU A 15 2.52 12.20 4.26
C LEU A 15 1.81 13.15 5.23
N ASP A 16 2.47 14.23 5.64
CA ASP A 16 1.93 15.24 6.56
C ASP A 16 0.73 16.00 5.98
N THR A 17 0.54 15.98 4.65
CA THR A 17 -0.63 16.59 3.98
C THR A 17 -1.87 15.69 3.97
N LEU A 18 -1.72 14.42 4.34
CA LEU A 18 -2.79 13.42 4.27
C LEU A 18 -3.45 13.23 5.62
N ALA A 19 -4.77 13.02 5.62
CA ALA A 19 -5.48 12.65 6.83
C ALA A 19 -5.03 11.26 7.32
N PRO A 20 -5.00 11.00 8.65
CA PRO A 20 -4.54 9.72 9.20
C PRO A 20 -5.24 8.49 8.61
N GLU A 21 -6.52 8.61 8.23
CA GLU A 21 -7.33 7.53 7.64
C GLU A 21 -6.87 7.15 6.22
N GLN A 22 -6.15 8.05 5.56
CA GLN A 22 -5.57 7.83 4.23
C GLN A 22 -4.18 7.17 4.30
N LEU A 23 -3.58 7.11 5.49
CA LEU A 23 -2.27 6.53 5.73
C LEU A 23 -2.39 5.06 6.13
N LEU A 24 -2.20 4.17 5.16
CA LEU A 24 -2.35 2.73 5.35
C LEU A 24 -0.99 2.03 5.47
N ARG A 25 -0.96 0.93 6.23
CA ARG A 25 0.18 0.01 6.31
C ARG A 25 -0.27 -1.43 6.12
N LEU A 26 0.52 -2.22 5.41
CA LEU A 26 0.32 -3.66 5.36
C LEU A 26 0.71 -4.29 6.71
N PRO A 27 -0.11 -5.18 7.29
CA PRO A 27 0.26 -5.90 8.50
C PRO A 27 1.51 -6.75 8.26
N MET A 28 2.49 -6.64 9.17
CA MET A 28 3.76 -7.36 9.09
C MET A 28 4.16 -7.87 10.47
N ARG A 29 4.87 -9.01 10.52
CA ARG A 29 5.44 -9.51 11.77
C ARG A 29 6.55 -8.57 12.25
N PRO A 30 6.69 -8.34 13.57
CA PRO A 30 7.78 -7.54 14.12
C PRO A 30 9.16 -8.07 13.70
N GLY A 31 10.10 -7.17 13.41
CA GLY A 31 11.47 -7.52 13.01
C GLY A 31 11.66 -7.92 11.55
N ASN A 32 10.58 -8.09 10.78
CA ASN A 32 10.69 -8.37 9.35
C ASN A 32 11.00 -7.11 8.54
N ARG A 33 11.81 -7.29 7.48
CA ARG A 33 11.97 -6.26 6.44
C ARG A 33 10.66 -6.07 5.68
N SER A 34 10.45 -4.85 5.19
CA SER A 34 9.35 -4.50 4.29
C SER A 34 9.26 -5.44 3.09
N LEU A 35 8.04 -5.66 2.61
CA LEU A 35 7.81 -6.38 1.36
C LEU A 35 8.40 -5.60 0.18
N ASN A 36 8.78 -6.33 -0.87
CA ASN A 36 9.11 -5.71 -2.17
C ASN A 36 7.92 -4.85 -2.66
N LEU A 37 8.20 -3.77 -3.40
CA LEU A 37 7.17 -2.85 -3.87
C LEU A 37 6.14 -3.54 -4.77
N SER A 38 6.56 -4.46 -5.65
CA SER A 38 5.64 -5.21 -6.52
C SER A 38 4.63 -6.03 -5.72
N ASN A 39 5.09 -6.76 -4.70
CA ASN A 39 4.22 -7.53 -3.81
C ASN A 39 3.29 -6.63 -2.99
N SER A 40 3.79 -5.49 -2.51
CA SER A 40 2.99 -4.52 -1.77
C SER A 40 1.87 -3.93 -2.64
N VAL A 41 2.19 -3.56 -3.87
CA VAL A 41 1.22 -3.09 -4.86
C VAL A 41 0.19 -4.17 -5.16
N ALA A 42 0.64 -5.40 -5.43
CA ALA A 42 -0.25 -6.52 -5.75
C ALA A 42 -1.27 -6.76 -4.63
N VAL A 43 -0.83 -6.87 -3.37
CA VAL A 43 -1.73 -7.09 -2.23
C VAL A 43 -2.78 -5.99 -2.12
N VAL A 44 -2.38 -4.71 -2.22
CA VAL A 44 -3.30 -3.58 -2.09
C VAL A 44 -4.29 -3.52 -3.26
N VAL A 45 -3.82 -3.72 -4.49
CA VAL A 45 -4.67 -3.71 -5.69
C VAL A 45 -5.69 -4.85 -5.63
N PHE A 46 -5.26 -6.06 -5.30
CA PHE A 46 -6.17 -7.20 -5.23
C PHE A 46 -7.16 -7.09 -4.07
N GLU A 47 -6.77 -6.54 -2.92
CA GLU A 47 -7.74 -6.28 -1.84
C GLU A 47 -8.76 -5.21 -2.23
N ALA A 48 -8.33 -4.13 -2.89
CA ALA A 48 -9.24 -3.12 -3.42
C ALA A 48 -10.17 -3.73 -4.48
N TRP A 49 -9.64 -4.53 -5.40
CA TRP A 49 -10.43 -5.19 -6.44
C TRP A 49 -11.43 -6.19 -5.84
N ARG A 50 -11.02 -6.97 -4.83
CA ARG A 50 -11.90 -7.87 -4.07
C ARG A 50 -13.06 -7.12 -3.41
N ARG A 51 -12.81 -5.95 -2.81
CA ARG A 51 -13.88 -5.10 -2.25
C ARG A 51 -14.84 -4.56 -3.30
N ASN A 52 -14.37 -4.40 -4.53
CA ASN A 52 -15.18 -4.04 -5.70
C ASN A 52 -15.74 -5.27 -6.44
N GLY A 53 -15.79 -6.43 -5.78
CA GLY A 53 -16.38 -7.65 -6.33
C GLY A 53 -15.64 -8.24 -7.54
N PHE A 54 -14.35 -7.95 -7.70
CA PHE A 54 -13.56 -8.34 -8.87
C PHE A 54 -14.16 -7.90 -10.21
N THR A 55 -14.92 -6.80 -10.22
CA THR A 55 -15.54 -6.26 -11.45
C THR A 55 -14.54 -6.18 -12.61
N GLY A 56 -14.90 -6.74 -13.77
CA GLY A 56 -14.05 -6.79 -14.97
C GLY A 56 -13.11 -8.02 -15.05
N SER A 57 -13.36 -9.07 -14.26
CA SER A 57 -12.62 -10.34 -14.31
C SER A 57 -13.16 -11.38 -15.31
N ASP A 58 -14.28 -11.10 -15.96
CA ASP A 58 -14.95 -11.99 -16.93
C ASP A 58 -14.24 -12.03 -18.30
#